data_AF-A0A2V7MFL0-F1
#
_entry.id   AF-A0A2V7MFL0-F1
#
_cell.length_a   1.000
_cell.length_b   1.000
_cell.length_c   1.000
_cell.angle_alpha   90.00
_cell.angle_beta   90.00
_cell.angle_gamma   90.00
#
_symmetry.space_group_name_H-M   'P 1'
#
loop_
_entity.id
_entity.type
_entity.pdbx_description
1 polymer ?
#
loop_
_entity_poly.entity_id
_entity_poly.type
_entity_poly.pdbx_seq_one_letter_code
_entity_poly.pdbx_strand_id
1 'polypeptide(L)'
;MPATSGECESMSEMLSGAAILCRALVDAGVEVIFGYPGGAIMPFYHALPDHPRLRHILVRHEQAAAHAADGYARASGRVGVCVATSGPGATNLVTGLAAAYMDSSPVVAITGQVSRPMIGRDAFQETDIVGITLPITKQNYLVEDVTDLADIVAEAMAIAVDGRPGPVLIDVPKDVQNQKIEWRGAQASGAAPHRDPRAGARGQSLTPGASPGSLEDGVRAAARLIAGAERPLLMVGHGVILSEAYAEVRTLAEKT
;
A
#
# COMPACT_ATOMS: atom_id res chain seq x y z
N MET A 1 -39.20 26.96 23.83
CA MET A 1 -38.55 25.65 24.11
C MET A 1 -39.25 24.58 23.29
N PRO A 2 -38.54 23.58 22.75
CA PRO A 2 -37.14 23.57 22.30
C PRO A 2 -37.02 23.29 20.79
N ALA A 3 -35.87 23.66 20.24
CA ALA A 3 -35.44 23.32 18.90
C ALA A 3 -35.08 21.83 18.82
N THR A 4 -35.55 21.13 17.80
CA THR A 4 -35.10 19.79 17.45
C THR A 4 -33.72 19.90 16.82
N SER A 5 -32.68 19.69 17.63
CA SER A 5 -31.36 19.31 17.13
C SER A 5 -31.49 17.94 16.47
N GLY A 6 -31.40 17.91 15.14
CA GLY A 6 -31.20 16.67 14.40
C GLY A 6 -29.83 16.12 14.76
N GLU A 7 -29.79 15.20 15.72
CA GLU A 7 -28.65 14.31 15.91
C GLU A 7 -28.58 13.45 14.64
N CYS A 8 -27.53 13.63 13.83
CA CYS A 8 -27.14 12.63 12.85
C CYS A 8 -26.70 11.40 13.67
N GLU A 9 -27.64 10.49 13.94
CA GLU A 9 -27.30 9.15 14.42
C GLU A 9 -26.31 8.55 13.42
N SER A 10 -25.08 8.30 13.86
CA SER A 10 -24.15 7.49 13.07
C SER A 10 -24.77 6.10 12.95
N MET A 11 -25.30 5.76 11.78
CA MET A 11 -25.87 4.44 11.54
C MET A 11 -24.78 3.39 11.76
N SER A 12 -24.88 2.65 12.86
CA SER A 12 -24.00 1.54 13.13
C SER A 12 -24.45 0.34 12.29
N GLU A 13 -23.55 -0.14 11.44
CA GLU A 13 -23.83 -1.23 10.51
C GLU A 13 -23.03 -2.46 10.92
N MET A 14 -23.66 -3.63 11.00
CA MET A 14 -22.93 -4.87 11.29
C MET A 14 -22.24 -5.37 10.01
N LEU A 15 -20.94 -5.11 9.88
CA LEU A 15 -20.15 -5.50 8.71
C LEU A 15 -19.19 -6.64 9.04
N SER A 16 -18.97 -7.53 8.07
CA SER A 16 -17.88 -8.52 8.13
C SER A 16 -16.54 -7.85 7.82
N GLY A 17 -15.43 -8.45 8.29
CA GLY A 17 -14.09 -8.01 7.91
C GLY A 17 -13.89 -7.95 6.39
N ALA A 18 -14.46 -8.89 5.64
CA ALA A 18 -14.45 -8.86 4.17
C ALA A 18 -15.14 -7.62 3.57
N ALA A 19 -16.29 -7.23 4.12
CA ALA A 19 -17.01 -6.02 3.69
C ALA A 19 -16.26 -4.75 4.10
N ILE A 20 -15.66 -4.73 5.30
CA ILE A 20 -14.81 -3.63 5.77
C ILE A 20 -13.58 -3.47 4.86
N LEU A 21 -12.93 -4.57 4.47
CA LEU A 21 -11.80 -4.56 3.54
C LEU A 21 -12.19 -3.95 2.18
N CYS A 22 -13.31 -4.39 1.60
CA CYS A 22 -13.80 -3.82 0.34
C CYS A 22 -14.14 -2.32 0.49
N ARG A 23 -14.81 -1.94 1.58
CA ARG A 23 -15.14 -0.55 1.90
C ARG A 23 -13.88 0.31 2.04
N ALA A 24 -12.89 -0.15 2.78
CA ALA A 24 -11.63 0.56 3.00
C ALA A 24 -10.85 0.77 1.68
N LEU A 25 -10.84 -0.22 0.78
CA LEU A 25 -10.25 -0.06 -0.55
C LEU A 25 -10.98 1.01 -1.38
N VAL A 26 -12.31 1.00 -1.36
CA VAL A 26 -13.14 2.01 -2.04
C VAL A 26 -12.88 3.41 -1.49
N ASP A 27 -12.80 3.54 -0.17
CA ASP A 27 -12.57 4.81 0.53
C ASP A 27 -11.13 5.32 0.30
N ALA A 28 -10.17 4.41 0.14
CA ALA A 28 -8.80 4.71 -0.30
C ALA A 28 -8.68 5.03 -1.81
N GLY A 29 -9.80 5.06 -2.54
CA GLY A 29 -9.83 5.42 -3.95
C GLY A 29 -9.35 4.32 -4.89
N VAL A 30 -9.39 3.05 -4.46
CA VAL A 30 -9.14 1.91 -5.35
C VAL A 30 -10.35 1.71 -6.27
N GLU A 31 -10.08 1.54 -7.57
CA GLU A 31 -11.10 1.30 -8.59
C GLU A 31 -10.93 -0.02 -9.32
N VAL A 32 -9.70 -0.52 -9.41
CA VAL A 32 -9.36 -1.74 -10.15
C VAL A 32 -8.52 -2.63 -9.24
N ILE A 33 -8.92 -3.90 -9.14
CA ILE A 33 -8.16 -4.94 -8.45
C ILE A 33 -7.90 -6.09 -9.42
N PHE A 34 -6.67 -6.62 -9.40
CA PHE A 34 -6.28 -7.77 -10.20
C PHE A 34 -6.17 -8.98 -9.29
N GLY A 35 -6.85 -10.08 -9.57
CA GLY A 35 -6.78 -11.18 -8.60
C GLY A 35 -7.24 -12.53 -9.09
N TYR A 36 -6.90 -13.52 -8.27
CA TYR A 36 -7.32 -14.90 -8.44
C TYR A 36 -7.96 -15.42 -7.13
N PRO A 37 -9.18 -16.00 -7.18
CA PRO A 37 -9.89 -16.43 -5.99
C PRO A 37 -9.36 -17.75 -5.42
N GLY A 38 -9.61 -18.01 -4.14
CA GLY A 38 -9.32 -19.29 -3.48
C GLY A 38 -9.87 -19.37 -2.06
N GLY A 39 -9.73 -20.53 -1.41
CA GLY A 39 -10.49 -20.87 -0.21
C GLY A 39 -10.29 -19.96 1.01
N ALA A 40 -9.10 -19.36 1.16
CA ALA A 40 -8.76 -18.49 2.28
C ALA A 40 -9.20 -17.04 2.08
N ILE A 41 -9.22 -16.55 0.83
CA ILE A 41 -9.68 -15.20 0.46
C ILE A 41 -11.15 -15.17 0.00
N MET A 42 -11.84 -16.32 0.05
CA MET A 42 -13.22 -16.45 -0.42
C MET A 42 -14.21 -15.48 0.24
N PRO A 43 -14.11 -15.17 1.55
CA PRO A 43 -14.99 -14.17 2.16
C PRO A 43 -14.90 -12.79 1.48
N PHE A 44 -13.69 -12.33 1.11
CA PHE A 44 -13.50 -11.11 0.32
C PHE A 44 -14.23 -11.18 -1.03
N TYR A 45 -14.06 -12.26 -1.78
CA TYR A 45 -14.75 -12.46 -3.06
C TYR A 45 -16.26 -12.59 -2.93
N HIS A 46 -16.76 -13.05 -1.79
CA HIS A 46 -18.19 -13.10 -1.50
C HIS A 46 -18.77 -11.71 -1.24
N ALA A 47 -18.03 -10.81 -0.58
CA ALA A 47 -18.45 -9.43 -0.32
C ALA A 47 -18.31 -8.52 -1.55
N LEU A 48 -17.34 -8.80 -2.43
CA LEU A 48 -16.99 -7.96 -3.57
C LEU A 48 -18.16 -7.51 -4.49
N PRO A 49 -19.18 -8.35 -4.80
CA PRO A 49 -20.33 -7.93 -5.60
C PRO A 49 -21.13 -6.76 -5.04
N ASP A 50 -21.11 -6.55 -3.72
CA ASP A 50 -21.79 -5.43 -3.04
C ASP A 50 -21.02 -4.11 -3.19
N HIS A 51 -19.82 -4.15 -3.78
CA HIS A 51 -18.94 -3.01 -3.99
C HIS A 51 -18.62 -2.79 -5.47
N PRO A 52 -19.60 -2.37 -6.31
CA PRO A 52 -19.42 -2.24 -7.76
C PRO A 52 -18.39 -1.19 -8.18
N ARG A 53 -17.93 -0.33 -7.25
CA ARG A 53 -16.80 0.60 -7.47
C ARG A 53 -15.46 -0.12 -7.59
N LEU A 54 -15.34 -1.35 -7.10
CA LEU A 54 -14.16 -2.21 -7.27
C LEU A 54 -14.35 -3.09 -8.49
N ARG A 55 -13.74 -2.70 -9.61
CA ARG A 55 -13.68 -3.53 -10.80
C ARG A 55 -12.65 -4.64 -10.61
N HIS A 56 -13.12 -5.87 -10.51
CA HIS A 56 -12.26 -7.06 -10.49
C HIS A 56 -11.82 -7.46 -11.89
N ILE A 57 -10.51 -7.68 -12.05
CA ILE A 57 -9.90 -8.27 -13.23
C ILE A 57 -9.37 -9.65 -12.83
N LEU A 58 -10.10 -10.69 -13.23
CA LEU A 58 -9.70 -12.07 -13.03
C LEU A 58 -8.51 -12.41 -13.92
N VAL A 59 -7.38 -12.75 -13.30
CA VAL A 59 -6.19 -13.23 -14.02
C VAL A 59 -6.24 -14.75 -14.22
N ARG A 60 -5.20 -15.31 -14.86
CA ARG A 60 -5.03 -16.77 -14.98
C ARG A 60 -3.93 -17.35 -14.11
N HIS A 61 -3.13 -16.49 -13.49
CA HIS A 61 -2.04 -16.82 -12.57
C HIS A 61 -1.77 -15.59 -11.69
N GLU A 62 -1.51 -15.76 -10.40
CA GLU A 62 -1.35 -14.64 -9.46
C GLU A 62 -0.13 -13.77 -9.79
N GLN A 63 0.94 -14.35 -10.33
CA GLN A 63 2.06 -13.57 -10.89
C GLN A 63 1.58 -12.49 -11.89
N ALA A 64 0.59 -12.82 -12.72
CA ALA A 64 0.00 -11.84 -13.65
C ALA A 64 -0.82 -10.77 -12.92
N ALA A 65 -1.43 -11.06 -11.77
CA ALA A 65 -2.08 -10.04 -10.95
C ALA A 65 -1.07 -9.04 -10.39
N ALA A 66 0.07 -9.51 -9.87
CA ALA A 66 1.12 -8.64 -9.37
C ALA A 66 1.73 -7.76 -10.48
N HIS A 67 2.04 -8.34 -11.65
CA HIS A 67 2.55 -7.56 -12.78
C HIS A 67 1.50 -6.62 -13.40
N ALA A 68 0.22 -6.99 -13.40
CA ALA A 68 -0.84 -6.10 -13.86
C ALA A 68 -1.06 -4.92 -12.90
N ALA A 69 -0.97 -5.15 -11.59
CA ALA A 69 -1.02 -4.10 -10.58
C ALA A 69 0.18 -3.14 -10.72
N ASP A 70 1.40 -3.67 -10.91
CA ASP A 70 2.60 -2.88 -11.20
C ASP A 70 2.44 -2.04 -12.48
N GLY A 71 2.06 -2.66 -13.60
CA GLY A 71 1.82 -1.96 -14.86
C GLY A 71 0.73 -0.89 -14.75
N TYR A 72 -0.36 -1.18 -14.04
CA TYR A 72 -1.43 -0.22 -13.76
C TYR A 72 -0.89 0.96 -12.95
N ALA A 73 -0.08 0.70 -11.92
CA ALA A 73 0.46 1.76 -11.07
C ALA A 73 1.33 2.74 -11.87
N ARG A 74 2.21 2.21 -12.71
CA ARG A 74 3.11 3.00 -13.56
C ARG A 74 2.38 3.77 -14.65
N ALA A 75 1.33 3.19 -15.23
CA ALA A 75 0.56 3.83 -16.29
C ALA A 75 -0.42 4.89 -15.78
N SER A 76 -0.95 4.72 -14.57
CA SER A 76 -2.00 5.59 -14.02
C SER A 76 -1.50 6.60 -12.98
N GLY A 77 -0.32 6.38 -12.40
CA GLY A 77 0.16 7.14 -11.24
C GLY A 77 -0.59 6.82 -9.94
N ARG A 78 -1.42 5.76 -9.92
CA ARG A 78 -2.21 5.34 -8.75
C ARG A 78 -1.61 4.08 -8.13
N VAL A 79 -2.04 3.72 -6.92
CA VAL A 79 -1.64 2.44 -6.30
C VAL A 79 -2.29 1.28 -7.06
N GLY A 80 -1.49 0.29 -7.47
CA GLY A 80 -1.96 -0.96 -8.03
C GLY A 80 -2.33 -1.96 -6.93
N VAL A 81 -3.47 -2.65 -7.05
CA VAL A 81 -3.90 -3.64 -6.05
C VAL A 81 -3.98 -5.03 -6.67
N CYS A 82 -3.27 -5.99 -6.08
CA CYS A 82 -3.37 -7.41 -6.44
C CYS A 82 -3.91 -8.26 -5.29
N VAL A 83 -4.70 -9.28 -5.60
CA VAL A 83 -5.39 -10.14 -4.62
C VAL A 83 -5.16 -11.63 -4.90
N ALA A 84 -4.75 -12.38 -3.89
CA ALA A 84 -4.59 -13.83 -3.97
C ALA A 84 -5.12 -14.56 -2.72
N THR A 85 -5.30 -15.88 -2.84
CA THR A 85 -5.55 -16.76 -1.68
C THR A 85 -4.25 -17.07 -0.93
N SER A 86 -4.35 -17.82 0.18
CA SER A 86 -3.21 -18.30 0.96
C SER A 86 -2.30 -19.26 0.20
N GLY A 87 -1.18 -19.61 0.81
CA GLY A 87 -0.28 -20.66 0.35
C GLY A 87 0.23 -20.39 -1.07
N PRO A 88 -0.03 -21.28 -2.05
CA PRO A 88 0.49 -21.14 -3.41
C PRO A 88 -0.01 -19.88 -4.13
N GLY A 89 -1.21 -19.40 -3.82
CA GLY A 89 -1.72 -18.17 -4.43
C GLY A 89 -0.88 -16.95 -4.00
N ALA A 90 -0.58 -16.88 -2.71
CA ALA A 90 0.25 -15.85 -2.11
C ALA A 90 1.70 -15.92 -2.62
N THR A 91 2.31 -17.12 -2.64
CA THR A 91 3.70 -17.26 -3.12
C THR A 91 3.86 -16.99 -4.61
N ASN A 92 2.83 -17.21 -5.42
CA ASN A 92 2.82 -16.85 -6.83
C ASN A 92 2.88 -15.33 -7.08
N LEU A 93 2.58 -14.49 -6.08
CA LEU A 93 2.74 -13.03 -6.20
C LEU A 93 4.22 -12.58 -6.08
N VAL A 94 5.08 -13.39 -5.44
CA VAL A 94 6.43 -13.00 -4.98
C VAL A 94 7.27 -12.40 -6.09
N THR A 95 7.32 -13.02 -7.27
CA THR A 95 8.11 -12.49 -8.40
C THR A 95 7.62 -11.12 -8.86
N GLY A 96 6.31 -10.91 -8.91
CA GLY A 96 5.74 -9.63 -9.30
C GLY A 96 5.92 -8.54 -8.24
N LEU A 97 5.87 -8.90 -6.95
CA LEU A 97 6.19 -7.97 -5.86
C LEU A 97 7.67 -7.59 -5.88
N ALA A 98 8.58 -8.54 -6.10
CA ALA A 98 10.00 -8.25 -6.25
C ALA A 98 10.26 -7.28 -7.42
N ALA A 99 9.57 -7.46 -8.55
CA ALA A 99 9.65 -6.54 -9.68
C ALA A 99 9.16 -5.12 -9.30
N ALA A 100 7.97 -5.01 -8.68
CA ALA A 100 7.44 -3.73 -8.22
C ALA A 100 8.37 -3.04 -7.21
N TYR A 101 9.02 -3.78 -6.33
CA TYR A 101 9.99 -3.25 -5.37
C TYR A 101 11.23 -2.68 -6.05
N MET A 102 11.80 -3.42 -7.02
CA MET A 102 12.97 -2.97 -7.76
C MET A 102 12.65 -1.72 -8.61
N ASP A 103 11.47 -1.69 -9.22
CA ASP A 103 11.04 -0.61 -10.11
C ASP A 103 10.44 0.61 -9.37
N SER A 104 10.28 0.50 -8.04
CA SER A 104 9.69 1.55 -7.19
C SER A 104 8.23 1.86 -7.55
N SER A 105 7.45 0.81 -7.76
CA SER A 105 6.02 0.90 -8.09
C SER A 105 5.15 0.76 -6.84
N PRO A 106 4.16 1.65 -6.63
CA PRO A 106 3.26 1.56 -5.48
C PRO A 106 2.23 0.45 -5.71
N VAL A 107 2.45 -0.70 -5.07
CA VAL A 107 1.57 -1.87 -5.15
C VAL A 107 1.10 -2.27 -3.76
N VAL A 108 -0.17 -2.64 -3.61
CA VAL A 108 -0.69 -3.27 -2.39
C VAL A 108 -1.16 -4.67 -2.73
N ALA A 109 -0.54 -5.67 -2.11
CA ALA A 109 -0.91 -7.07 -2.22
C ALA A 109 -1.81 -7.46 -1.06
N ILE A 110 -2.94 -8.08 -1.36
CA ILE A 110 -3.86 -8.62 -0.37
C ILE A 110 -3.88 -10.13 -0.52
N THR A 111 -3.51 -10.84 0.55
CA THR A 111 -3.54 -12.30 0.58
C THR A 111 -4.54 -12.78 1.61
N GLY A 112 -5.28 -13.83 1.28
CA GLY A 112 -5.99 -14.60 2.31
C GLY A 112 -5.00 -15.43 3.10
N GLN A 113 -5.29 -15.71 4.36
CA GLN A 113 -4.52 -16.64 5.19
C GLN A 113 -5.45 -17.69 5.82
N VAL A 114 -4.88 -18.83 6.25
CA VAL A 114 -5.58 -19.75 7.14
C VAL A 114 -6.12 -19.01 8.37
N SER A 115 -7.15 -19.55 9.01
CA SER A 115 -7.69 -18.91 10.23
C SER A 115 -6.62 -18.83 11.32
N ARG A 116 -6.62 -17.76 12.12
CA ARG A 116 -5.60 -17.50 13.17
C ARG A 116 -5.25 -18.72 14.04
N PRO A 117 -6.19 -19.55 14.53
CA PRO A 117 -5.86 -20.72 15.35
C PRO A 117 -5.07 -21.84 14.62
N MET A 118 -5.02 -21.78 13.29
CA MET A 118 -4.33 -22.74 12.44
C MET A 118 -2.95 -22.26 12.00
N ILE A 119 -2.60 -20.99 12.24
CA ILE A 119 -1.28 -20.45 11.93
C ILE A 119 -0.24 -21.15 12.84
N GLY A 120 0.90 -21.52 12.26
CA GLY A 120 2.00 -22.27 12.86
C GLY A 120 1.73 -23.77 13.01
N ARG A 121 0.78 -24.35 12.27
CA ARG A 121 0.36 -25.77 12.44
C ARG A 121 0.49 -26.62 11.18
N ASP A 122 1.20 -26.13 10.16
CA ASP A 122 1.30 -26.77 8.85
C ASP A 122 -0.08 -27.08 8.25
N ALA A 123 -1.00 -26.12 8.41
CA ALA A 123 -2.37 -26.27 7.93
C ALA A 123 -2.42 -26.31 6.39
N PHE A 124 -3.53 -26.84 5.85
CA PHE A 124 -3.72 -26.91 4.41
C PHE A 124 -3.64 -25.53 3.76
N GLN A 125 -2.71 -25.37 2.81
CA GLN A 125 -2.41 -24.10 2.13
C GLN A 125 -1.98 -22.96 3.08
N GLU A 126 -1.33 -23.30 4.19
CA GLU A 126 -0.60 -22.35 5.02
C GLU A 126 0.78 -22.05 4.42
N THR A 127 1.19 -20.79 4.45
CA THR A 127 2.57 -20.37 4.16
C THR A 127 2.85 -19.06 4.88
N ASP A 128 4.05 -18.92 5.43
CA ASP A 128 4.56 -17.66 5.99
C ASP A 128 4.91 -16.67 4.86
N ILE A 129 3.88 -16.09 4.24
CA ILE A 129 4.05 -15.12 3.17
C ILE A 129 4.70 -13.83 3.67
N VAL A 130 4.48 -13.46 4.93
CA VAL A 130 5.09 -12.29 5.57
C VAL A 130 6.61 -12.46 5.60
N GLY A 131 7.11 -13.60 6.07
CA GLY A 131 8.54 -13.92 6.07
C GLY A 131 9.14 -13.98 4.66
N ILE A 132 8.43 -14.59 3.70
CA ILE A 132 8.89 -14.70 2.30
C ILE A 132 9.03 -13.33 1.63
N THR A 133 8.09 -12.42 1.88
CA THR A 133 8.02 -11.13 1.18
C THR A 133 8.74 -10.00 1.89
N LEU A 134 9.09 -10.16 3.18
CA LEU A 134 9.80 -9.16 3.98
C LEU A 134 10.97 -8.44 3.25
N PRO A 135 11.87 -9.12 2.50
CA PRO A 135 12.99 -8.44 1.83
C PRO A 135 12.60 -7.71 0.53
N ILE A 136 11.37 -7.87 0.05
CA ILE A 136 10.89 -7.35 -1.24
C ILE A 136 9.61 -6.52 -1.09
N THR A 137 9.32 -6.03 0.11
CA THR A 137 8.19 -5.18 0.45
C THR A 137 8.63 -4.08 1.38
N LYS A 138 7.97 -2.92 1.32
CA LYS A 138 8.20 -1.81 2.24
C LYS A 138 7.67 -2.11 3.65
N GLN A 139 6.56 -2.83 3.71
CA GLN A 139 5.88 -3.19 4.95
C GLN A 139 5.00 -4.41 4.69
N ASN A 140 4.86 -5.27 5.70
CA ASN A 140 3.94 -6.39 5.71
C ASN A 140 3.05 -6.31 6.94
N TYR A 141 1.80 -6.76 6.80
CA TYR A 141 0.83 -6.89 7.87
C TYR A 141 0.29 -8.32 7.90
N LEU A 142 0.19 -8.89 9.10
CA LEU A 142 -0.69 -10.02 9.39
C LEU A 142 -1.83 -9.46 10.24
N VAL A 143 -3.04 -9.41 9.70
CA VAL A 143 -4.16 -8.77 10.39
C VAL A 143 -4.67 -9.68 11.51
N GLU A 144 -4.47 -9.29 12.76
CA GLU A 144 -4.90 -10.06 13.93
C GLU A 144 -6.26 -9.62 14.47
N ASP A 145 -6.64 -8.35 14.32
CA ASP A 145 -7.97 -7.83 14.71
C ASP A 145 -8.69 -7.19 13.52
N VAL A 146 -9.99 -7.46 13.41
CA VAL A 146 -10.85 -6.89 12.38
C VAL A 146 -11.08 -5.38 12.59
N THR A 147 -10.93 -4.87 13.83
CA THR A 147 -11.05 -3.44 14.12
C THR A 147 -9.97 -2.61 13.44
N ASP A 148 -8.78 -3.19 13.24
CA ASP A 148 -7.62 -2.50 12.70
C ASP A 148 -7.59 -2.54 11.17
N LEU A 149 -8.43 -3.38 10.56
CA LEU A 149 -8.35 -3.72 9.14
C LEU A 149 -8.46 -2.50 8.22
N ALA A 150 -9.35 -1.55 8.51
CA ALA A 150 -9.48 -0.35 7.70
C ALA A 150 -8.28 0.61 7.85
N ASP A 151 -7.76 0.75 9.06
CA ASP A 151 -6.60 1.58 9.35
C ASP A 151 -5.34 0.99 8.69
N ILE A 152 -5.17 -0.33 8.75
CA ILE A 152 -4.09 -1.06 8.06
C ILE A 152 -4.17 -0.84 6.55
N VAL A 153 -5.36 -0.90 5.94
CA VAL A 153 -5.51 -0.62 4.50
C VAL A 153 -5.10 0.83 4.19
N ALA A 154 -5.58 1.80 4.97
CA ALA A 154 -5.22 3.20 4.77
C ALA A 154 -3.71 3.45 4.92
N GLU A 155 -3.09 2.85 5.94
CA GLU A 155 -1.66 2.92 6.19
C GLU A 155 -0.85 2.25 5.08
N ALA A 156 -1.25 1.05 4.64
CA ALA A 156 -0.60 0.34 3.54
C ALA A 156 -0.61 1.15 2.24
N MET A 157 -1.74 1.79 1.92
CA MET A 157 -1.86 2.67 0.75
C MET A 157 -0.94 3.89 0.86
N ALA A 158 -0.81 4.47 2.06
CA ALA A 158 0.10 5.59 2.30
C ALA A 158 1.58 5.17 2.21
N ILE A 159 1.96 4.05 2.82
CA ILE A 159 3.34 3.52 2.78
C ILE A 159 3.73 3.15 1.35
N ALA A 160 2.82 2.60 0.55
CA ALA A 160 3.12 2.20 -0.82
C ALA A 160 3.62 3.38 -1.69
N VAL A 161 3.14 4.61 -1.41
CA VAL A 161 3.52 5.83 -2.15
C VAL A 161 4.54 6.71 -1.45
N ASP A 162 4.74 6.56 -0.13
CA ASP A 162 5.62 7.45 0.64
C ASP A 162 7.11 7.30 0.24
N GLY A 163 7.86 8.41 0.24
CA GLY A 163 9.29 8.40 -0.11
C GLY A 163 9.58 7.73 -1.46
N ARG A 164 10.41 6.68 -1.46
CA ARG A 164 10.54 5.79 -2.63
C ARG A 164 9.33 4.84 -2.64
N PRO A 165 8.46 4.87 -3.68
CA PRO A 165 7.29 3.99 -3.72
C PRO A 165 7.71 2.52 -3.82
N GLY A 166 6.82 1.62 -3.42
CA GLY A 166 7.09 0.20 -3.44
C GLY A 166 5.92 -0.64 -2.92
N PRO A 167 6.04 -1.97 -2.99
CA PRO A 167 4.97 -2.88 -2.61
C PRO A 167 4.78 -3.00 -1.09
N VAL A 168 3.54 -3.18 -0.66
CA VAL A 168 3.13 -3.50 0.72
C VAL A 168 2.23 -4.73 0.69
N LEU A 169 2.36 -5.65 1.65
CA LEU A 169 1.51 -6.83 1.76
C LEU A 169 0.59 -6.77 2.99
N ILE A 170 -0.68 -7.12 2.78
CA ILE A 170 -1.69 -7.27 3.83
C ILE A 170 -2.20 -8.72 3.79
N ASP A 171 -1.80 -9.52 4.78
CA ASP A 171 -2.23 -10.90 4.95
C ASP A 171 -3.42 -10.97 5.90
N VAL A 172 -4.56 -11.45 5.41
CA VAL A 172 -5.84 -11.39 6.14
C VAL A 172 -6.35 -12.81 6.44
N PRO A 173 -6.27 -13.27 7.70
CA PRO A 173 -6.82 -14.55 8.12
C PRO A 173 -8.29 -14.71 7.79
N LYS A 174 -8.67 -15.92 7.35
CA LYS A 174 -10.05 -16.23 6.95
C LYS A 174 -11.08 -15.95 8.05
N ASP A 175 -10.74 -16.19 9.32
CA ASP A 175 -11.65 -15.92 10.44
C ASP A 175 -11.80 -14.42 10.72
N VAL A 176 -10.75 -13.62 10.53
CA VAL A 176 -10.84 -12.14 10.59
C VAL A 176 -11.76 -11.61 9.50
N GLN A 177 -11.65 -12.12 8.26
CA GLN A 177 -12.55 -11.72 7.17
C GLN A 177 -14.03 -12.06 7.46
N ASN A 178 -14.29 -13.16 8.19
CA ASN A 178 -15.65 -13.59 8.53
C ASN A 178 -16.20 -12.94 9.80
N GLN A 179 -15.34 -12.40 10.67
CA GLN A 179 -15.73 -11.74 11.91
C GLN A 179 -16.61 -10.54 11.59
N LYS A 180 -17.76 -10.44 12.27
CA LYS A 180 -18.69 -9.32 12.13
C LYS A 180 -18.55 -8.39 13.32
N ILE A 181 -18.46 -7.08 13.06
CA ILE A 181 -18.40 -6.05 14.08
C ILE A 181 -19.42 -4.95 13.80
N GLU A 182 -19.77 -4.22 14.85
CA GLU A 182 -20.48 -2.95 14.72
C GLU A 182 -19.52 -1.93 14.11
N TRP A 183 -19.69 -1.66 12.82
CA TRP A 183 -18.86 -0.73 12.08
C TRP A 183 -19.34 0.71 12.32
N ARG A 184 -18.43 1.56 12.80
CA ARG A 184 -18.70 2.98 13.10
C ARG A 184 -18.01 3.94 12.13
N GLY A 185 -17.69 3.47 10.92
CA GLY A 185 -16.77 4.16 10.02
C GLY A 185 -15.31 3.92 10.40
N ALA A 186 -14.39 4.39 9.56
CA ALA A 186 -12.97 4.40 9.92
C ALA A 186 -12.83 5.25 11.19
N GLN A 187 -12.75 4.59 12.33
CA GLN A 187 -12.39 5.27 13.56
C GLN A 187 -10.96 5.72 13.32
N ALA A 188 -10.68 7.01 13.42
CA ALA A 188 -9.33 7.43 13.75
C ALA A 188 -9.05 6.85 15.15
N SER A 189 -8.69 5.57 15.19
CA SER A 189 -8.58 4.81 16.41
C SER A 189 -7.45 5.45 17.21
N GLY A 190 -7.78 5.92 18.41
CA GLY A 190 -6.85 6.63 19.30
C GLY A 190 -5.78 5.71 19.92
N ALA A 191 -5.29 4.72 19.18
CA ALA A 191 -4.35 3.71 19.67
C ALA A 191 -3.32 3.26 18.61
N ALA A 192 -2.79 4.19 17.84
CA ALA A 192 -1.37 4.30 17.54
C ALA A 192 -1.14 5.79 17.21
N PRO A 193 0.01 6.41 17.53
CA PRO A 193 0.22 7.78 17.08
C PRO A 193 0.02 7.77 15.58
N HIS A 194 -0.94 8.58 15.12
CA HIS A 194 -1.06 8.98 13.73
C HIS A 194 0.27 9.67 13.40
N ARG A 195 1.29 8.85 13.09
CA ARG A 195 2.49 9.31 12.41
C ARG A 195 1.93 9.69 11.07
N ASP A 196 1.65 10.98 10.92
CA ASP A 196 1.54 11.60 9.62
C ASP A 196 2.64 10.98 8.75
N PRO A 197 2.31 10.23 7.69
CA PRO A 197 3.32 9.70 6.78
C PRO A 197 4.24 10.84 6.29
N ARG A 198 3.70 12.06 6.25
CA ARG A 198 4.41 13.29 5.90
C ARG A 198 5.21 13.92 7.05
N ALA A 199 4.99 13.52 8.31
CA ALA A 199 5.87 13.89 9.42
C ALA A 199 7.20 13.13 9.35
N GLY A 200 7.22 11.99 8.66
CA GLY A 200 8.44 11.39 8.14
C GLY A 200 8.93 12.06 6.85
N ALA A 201 8.03 12.41 5.94
CA ALA A 201 8.40 12.87 4.59
C ALA A 201 8.91 14.32 4.50
N ARG A 202 8.63 15.20 5.47
CA ARG A 202 9.26 16.54 5.54
C ARG A 202 10.52 16.51 6.40
N GLY A 203 11.48 15.64 6.10
CA GLY A 203 12.75 15.66 6.81
C GLY A 203 13.43 14.32 7.02
N GLN A 204 12.90 13.21 6.52
CA GLN A 204 13.72 12.01 6.32
C GLN A 204 14.71 12.30 5.20
N SER A 205 15.81 12.94 5.62
CA SER A 205 17.04 13.00 4.87
C SER A 205 17.33 11.61 4.31
N LEU A 206 17.68 11.58 3.03
CA LEU A 206 18.23 10.40 2.35
C LEU A 206 19.53 9.91 3.02
N THR A 207 20.04 10.64 4.02
CA THR A 207 21.07 10.22 4.96
C THR A 207 20.54 10.23 6.40
N PRO A 208 20.54 9.08 7.11
CA PRO A 208 20.30 9.06 8.55
C PRO A 208 21.21 10.07 9.25
N GLY A 209 20.62 11.07 9.93
CA GLY A 209 21.37 12.06 10.73
C GLY A 209 21.54 13.47 10.14
N ALA A 210 21.02 13.78 8.95
CA ALA A 210 21.10 15.16 8.43
C ALA A 210 20.05 16.07 9.08
N SER A 211 20.51 17.15 9.72
CA SER A 211 19.66 18.25 10.18
C SER A 211 19.27 19.16 9.00
N PRO A 212 18.18 19.96 9.10
CA PRO A 212 17.78 20.88 8.04
C PRO A 212 18.91 21.82 7.57
N GLY A 213 19.77 22.29 8.49
CA GLY A 213 20.95 23.11 8.16
C GLY A 213 21.97 22.35 7.30
N SER A 214 22.16 21.05 7.54
CA SER A 214 23.10 20.24 6.75
C SER A 214 22.64 19.96 5.32
N LEU A 215 21.31 19.97 5.06
CA LEU A 215 20.79 19.84 3.69
C LEU A 215 21.05 21.11 2.88
N GLU A 216 20.76 22.29 3.42
CA GLU A 216 21.03 23.55 2.74
C GLU A 216 22.52 23.74 2.46
N ASP A 217 23.37 23.42 3.44
CA ASP A 217 24.82 23.49 3.28
C ASP A 217 25.30 22.50 2.20
N GLY A 218 24.75 21.28 2.17
CA GLY A 218 24.99 20.30 1.13
C GLY A 218 24.60 20.80 -0.27
N VAL A 219 23.42 21.40 -0.40
CA VAL A 219 22.96 21.99 -1.67
C VAL A 219 23.87 23.15 -2.11
N ARG A 220 24.28 24.05 -1.20
CA ARG A 220 25.22 25.14 -1.51
C ARG A 220 26.60 24.62 -1.92
N ALA A 221 27.08 23.55 -1.30
CA ALA A 221 28.33 22.91 -1.66
C ALA A 221 28.26 22.27 -3.06
N ALA A 222 27.19 21.53 -3.35
CA ALA A 222 26.94 20.94 -4.67
C ALA A 222 26.85 22.01 -5.76
N ALA A 223 26.12 23.12 -5.52
CA ALA A 223 26.00 24.22 -6.46
C ALA A 223 27.36 24.86 -6.81
N ARG A 224 28.25 25.03 -5.81
CA ARG A 224 29.62 25.55 -6.03
C ARG A 224 30.45 24.60 -6.88
N LEU A 225 30.37 23.29 -6.63
CA LEU A 225 31.09 22.28 -7.42
C LEU A 225 30.60 22.22 -8.86
N ILE A 226 29.28 22.28 -9.08
CA ILE A 226 28.68 22.28 -10.42
C ILE A 226 29.08 23.55 -11.18
N ALA A 227 28.99 24.73 -10.54
CA ALA A 227 29.34 26.00 -11.19
C ALA A 227 30.83 26.12 -11.56
N GLY A 228 31.72 25.39 -10.88
CA GLY A 228 33.15 25.34 -11.19
C GLY A 228 33.56 24.22 -12.16
N ALA A 229 32.63 23.38 -12.62
CA ALA A 229 32.94 22.25 -13.49
C ALA A 229 33.11 22.69 -14.95
N GLU A 230 34.18 22.26 -15.61
CA GLU A 230 34.41 22.57 -17.03
C GLU A 230 33.67 21.62 -17.98
N ARG A 231 33.33 20.40 -17.52
CA ARG A 231 32.67 19.34 -18.32
C ARG A 231 31.64 18.57 -17.49
N PRO A 232 30.57 19.22 -17.02
CA PRO A 232 29.56 18.55 -16.20
C PRO A 232 28.76 17.51 -17.00
N LEU A 233 28.31 16.47 -16.30
CA LEU A 233 27.37 15.47 -16.80
C LEU A 233 26.26 15.26 -15.76
N LEU A 234 25.00 15.40 -16.18
CA LEU A 234 23.85 15.09 -15.35
C LEU A 234 23.41 13.64 -15.60
N MET A 235 23.49 12.80 -14.56
CA MET A 235 22.92 11.45 -14.57
C MET A 235 21.54 11.49 -13.91
N VAL A 236 20.49 11.51 -14.72
CA VAL A 236 19.11 11.68 -14.27
C VAL A 236 18.37 10.35 -14.28
N GLY A 237 17.82 9.95 -13.13
CA GLY A 237 17.13 8.66 -12.96
C GLY A 237 15.62 8.77 -12.80
N HIS A 238 14.98 7.62 -12.54
CA HIS A 238 13.52 7.47 -12.37
C HIS A 238 12.93 8.41 -11.29
N GLY A 239 13.71 8.78 -10.28
CA GLY A 239 13.26 9.68 -9.21
C GLY A 239 12.70 11.02 -9.70
N VAL A 240 13.18 11.55 -10.83
CA VAL A 240 12.66 12.79 -11.43
C VAL A 240 11.26 12.61 -12.02
N ILE A 241 10.96 11.42 -12.55
CA ILE A 241 9.62 11.09 -13.05
C ILE A 241 8.66 11.01 -11.88
N LEU A 242 9.06 10.33 -10.80
CA LEU A 242 8.25 10.13 -9.60
C LEU A 242 7.94 11.44 -8.86
N SER A 243 8.91 12.37 -8.80
CA SER A 243 8.74 13.68 -8.16
C SER A 243 8.20 14.76 -9.10
N GLU A 244 7.96 14.42 -10.37
CA GLU A 244 7.58 15.34 -11.44
C GLU A 244 8.53 16.54 -11.62
N ALA A 245 9.80 16.41 -11.21
CA ALA A 245 10.80 17.49 -11.20
C ALA A 245 11.40 17.81 -12.58
N TYR A 246 10.61 17.66 -13.65
CA TYR A 246 11.06 17.81 -15.02
C TYR A 246 11.55 19.23 -15.32
N ALA A 247 10.83 20.23 -14.81
CA ALA A 247 11.12 21.63 -15.08
C ALA A 247 12.40 22.10 -14.37
N GLU A 248 12.59 21.65 -13.13
CA GLU A 248 13.74 21.94 -12.28
C GLU A 248 15.02 21.37 -12.90
N VAL A 249 14.97 20.09 -13.34
CA VAL A 249 16.11 19.43 -13.98
C VAL A 249 16.46 20.08 -15.30
N ARG A 250 15.45 20.42 -16.12
CA ARG A 250 15.69 21.17 -17.37
C ARG A 250 16.35 22.52 -17.10
N THR A 251 15.83 23.26 -16.12
CA THR A 251 16.38 24.57 -15.74
C THR A 251 17.83 24.46 -15.25
N LEU A 252 18.17 23.40 -14.53
CA LEU A 252 19.55 23.14 -14.11
C LEU A 252 20.43 22.86 -15.33
N ALA A 253 20.01 21.94 -16.20
CA ALA A 253 20.77 21.56 -17.40
C ALA A 253 20.99 22.71 -18.39
N GLU A 254 20.06 23.66 -18.49
CA GLU A 254 20.20 24.84 -19.36
C GLU A 254 21.12 25.92 -18.76
N LYS A 255 21.36 25.90 -17.44
CA LYS A 255 22.20 26.88 -16.73
C LYS A 255 23.65 26.44 -16.55
N THR A 256 23.94 25.15 -16.70
CA THR A 256 25.24 24.52 -16.40
C THR A 256 25.84 23.93 -17.66
#